data_AF-A0A506PTX2-F1
#
_entry.id   AF-A0A506PTX2-F1
#
_cell.length_a   1.000
_cell.length_b   1.000
_cell.length_c   1.000
_cell.angle_alpha   90.00
_cell.angle_beta   90.00
_cell.angle_gamma   90.00
#
_symmetry.space_group_name_H-M   'P 1'
#
loop_
_entity.id
_entity.type
_entity.pdbx_description
1 polymer ?
#
loop_
_entity_poly.entity_id
_entity_poly.type
_entity_poly.pdbx_seq_one_letter_code
_entity_poly.pdbx_strand_id
1 'polypeptide(L)'
;MTEYDKSLDYQSETQTLIGQKKRELIDAETGEVIHVDQITKRVYGTKNFWKMYLMDFLTVLGIIDNKQLDIFIYIAENTNQSNNLFIGTYKQIAKDVGVSEPTIAKLMKKLQQNNFIKKKINGVYIVNPNIMMKGNDTKRQILLSYYEEDKPLNSIEVLRGKQNALPEKEHSTTSQLLEIKE
;
A
#
# COMPACT_ATOMS: atom_id res chain seq x y z
N MET A 1 -25.35 -7.11 20.78
CA MET A 1 -24.00 -7.45 21.25
C MET A 1 -24.10 -8.83 21.89
N THR A 2 -23.75 -9.89 21.16
CA THR A 2 -24.00 -11.29 21.53
C THR A 2 -23.05 -11.77 22.64
N GLU A 3 -23.51 -12.66 23.50
CA GLU A 3 -22.89 -13.23 24.72
C GLU A 3 -21.44 -13.74 24.64
N TYR A 4 -20.84 -13.79 23.45
CA TYR A 4 -19.49 -14.30 23.18
C TYR A 4 -18.34 -13.38 23.61
N ASP A 5 -18.60 -12.18 24.12
CA ASP A 5 -17.57 -11.18 24.46
C ASP A 5 -17.09 -11.23 25.92
N LYS A 6 -17.64 -12.09 26.77
CA LYS A 6 -17.36 -12.08 28.22
C LYS A 6 -15.99 -12.68 28.64
N SER A 7 -15.24 -13.29 27.73
CA SER A 7 -13.95 -13.95 28.05
C SER A 7 -12.90 -13.78 26.94
N LEU A 8 -12.78 -12.57 26.39
CA LEU A 8 -11.72 -12.21 25.46
C LEU A 8 -10.64 -11.44 26.21
N ASP A 9 -9.45 -12.01 26.27
CA ASP A 9 -8.27 -11.32 26.80
C ASP A 9 -7.64 -10.49 25.69
N TYR A 10 -7.39 -9.21 25.97
CA TYR A 10 -6.71 -8.32 25.04
C TYR A 10 -5.20 -8.45 25.19
N GLN A 11 -4.53 -8.91 24.14
CA GLN A 11 -3.07 -8.90 24.07
C GLN A 11 -2.57 -7.62 23.40
N SER A 12 -2.00 -6.72 24.21
CA SER A 12 -1.57 -5.38 23.79
C SER A 12 -0.47 -5.40 22.73
N GLU A 13 0.47 -6.34 22.81
CA GLU A 13 1.60 -6.47 21.87
C GLU A 13 1.15 -6.74 20.44
N THR A 14 0.11 -7.55 20.27
CA THR A 14 -0.39 -7.97 18.96
C THR A 14 -1.70 -7.29 18.58
N GLN A 15 -2.26 -6.46 19.47
CA GLN A 15 -3.58 -5.83 19.35
C GLN A 15 -4.67 -6.87 19.00
N THR A 16 -4.55 -8.08 19.56
CA THR A 16 -5.48 -9.17 19.31
C THR A 16 -6.32 -9.45 20.54
N LEU A 17 -7.61 -9.68 20.31
CA LEU A 17 -8.52 -10.25 21.29
C LEU A 17 -8.44 -11.77 21.16
N ILE A 18 -8.04 -12.43 22.23
CA ILE A 18 -7.83 -13.88 22.29
C ILE A 18 -8.90 -14.47 23.19
N GLY A 19 -9.75 -15.31 22.61
CA GLY A 19 -10.71 -16.12 23.37
C GLY A 19 -10.19 -17.54 23.49
N GLN A 20 -10.03 -18.03 24.70
CA GLN A 20 -9.66 -19.42 24.96
C GLN A 20 -10.90 -20.17 25.46
N LYS A 21 -11.29 -21.25 24.76
CA LYS A 21 -12.38 -22.13 25.21
C LYS A 21 -11.94 -23.58 25.11
N LYS A 22 -11.94 -24.27 26.25
CA LYS A 22 -11.80 -25.73 26.31
C LYS A 22 -13.03 -26.38 25.69
N ARG A 23 -12.82 -27.28 24.73
CA ARG A 23 -13.88 -28.10 24.12
C ARG A 23 -13.51 -29.56 24.25
N GLU A 24 -14.51 -30.37 24.56
CA GLU A 24 -14.43 -31.82 24.44
C GLU A 24 -14.99 -32.19 23.07
N LEU A 25 -14.18 -32.86 22.27
CA LEU A 25 -14.58 -33.44 20.99
C LEU A 25 -14.63 -34.95 21.18
N ILE A 26 -15.70 -35.58 20.71
CA ILE A 26 -15.85 -37.03 20.75
C ILE A 26 -15.54 -37.55 19.35
N ASP A 27 -14.61 -38.48 19.25
CA ASP A 27 -14.37 -39.21 18.02
C ASP A 27 -15.57 -40.14 17.74
N ALA A 28 -16.20 -39.96 16.59
CA ALA A 28 -17.44 -40.65 16.25
C ALA A 28 -17.24 -42.16 15.98
N GLU A 29 -16.01 -42.60 15.67
CA GLU A 29 -15.70 -44.00 15.36
C GLU A 29 -15.20 -44.77 16.59
N THR A 30 -14.41 -44.13 17.45
CA THR A 30 -13.78 -44.79 18.61
C THR A 30 -14.45 -44.44 19.96
N GLY A 31 -15.25 -43.37 20.01
CA GLY A 31 -15.90 -42.89 21.23
C GLY A 31 -14.94 -42.21 22.21
N GLU A 32 -13.69 -41.96 21.82
CA GLU A 32 -12.69 -41.31 22.66
C GLU A 32 -12.99 -39.81 22.84
N VAL A 33 -12.81 -39.31 24.06
CA VAL A 33 -13.03 -37.90 24.41
C VAL A 33 -11.70 -37.15 24.34
N ILE A 34 -11.56 -36.28 23.34
CA ILE A 34 -10.38 -35.45 23.10
C ILE A 34 -10.64 -34.06 23.68
N HIS A 35 -9.76 -33.63 24.59
CA HIS A 35 -9.80 -32.28 25.16
C HIS A 35 -8.96 -31.34 24.30
N VAL A 36 -9.59 -30.35 23.67
CA VAL A 36 -8.92 -29.39 22.77
C VAL A 36 -9.12 -27.97 23.27
N ASP A 37 -8.02 -27.22 23.32
CA ASP A 37 -8.05 -25.77 23.56
C ASP A 37 -8.37 -25.04 22.24
N GLN A 38 -9.59 -24.54 22.09
CA GLN A 38 -9.95 -23.70 20.96
C GLN A 38 -9.55 -22.25 21.23
N ILE A 39 -8.53 -21.77 20.52
CA ILE A 39 -8.06 -20.38 20.58
C ILE A 39 -8.67 -19.59 19.42
N THR A 40 -9.60 -18.69 19.72
CA THR A 40 -10.17 -17.75 18.74
C THR A 40 -9.41 -16.44 18.79
N LYS A 41 -8.66 -16.12 17.73
CA LYS A 41 -7.95 -14.83 17.61
C LYS A 41 -8.76 -13.87 16.75
N ARG A 42 -9.16 -12.73 17.33
CA ARG A 42 -9.72 -11.60 16.59
C ARG A 42 -8.68 -10.49 16.57
N VAL A 43 -8.13 -10.21 15.39
CA VAL A 43 -7.19 -9.11 15.22
C VAL A 43 -7.99 -7.81 15.15
N TYR A 44 -7.78 -6.91 16.11
CA TYR A 44 -8.33 -5.57 16.03
C TYR A 44 -7.54 -4.79 14.97
N GLY A 45 -8.20 -4.11 14.04
CA GLY A 45 -7.51 -3.30 13.02
C GLY A 45 -7.42 -3.87 11.59
N THR A 46 -8.17 -4.92 11.25
CA THR A 46 -8.27 -5.39 9.85
C THR A 46 -8.91 -4.37 8.89
N LYS A 47 -9.63 -3.38 9.43
CA LYS A 47 -10.18 -2.27 8.64
C LYS A 47 -9.10 -1.20 8.48
N ASN A 48 -8.43 -1.20 7.33
CA ASN A 48 -7.46 -0.17 6.99
C ASN A 48 -8.10 1.22 7.12
N PHE A 49 -7.52 2.09 7.94
CA PHE A 49 -7.91 3.48 8.11
C PHE A 49 -6.87 4.41 7.50
N TRP A 50 -7.27 5.64 7.17
CA TRP A 50 -6.34 6.68 6.74
C TRP A 50 -5.48 7.10 7.94
N LYS A 51 -4.17 6.88 7.83
CA LYS A 51 -3.16 7.39 8.74
C LYS A 51 -2.68 8.73 8.21
N MET A 52 -2.63 9.73 9.08
CA MET A 52 -2.04 11.04 8.81
C MET A 52 -0.96 11.29 9.85
N TYR A 53 0.25 11.57 9.39
CA TYR A 53 1.38 11.87 10.27
C TYR A 53 1.36 13.36 10.59
N LEU A 54 1.04 13.68 11.84
CA LEU A 54 0.65 15.02 12.24
C LEU A 54 1.75 16.07 12.01
N MET A 55 3.01 15.74 12.28
CA MET A 55 4.12 16.70 12.12
C MET A 55 4.27 17.14 10.67
N ASP A 56 4.40 16.20 9.73
CA ASP A 56 4.53 16.50 8.31
C ASP A 56 3.24 17.04 7.70
N PHE A 57 2.08 16.68 8.26
CA PHE A 57 0.81 17.24 7.83
C PHE A 57 0.66 18.72 8.21
N LEU A 58 1.01 19.09 9.44
CA LEU A 58 0.88 20.46 9.94
C LEU A 58 1.82 21.44 9.22
N THR A 59 3.03 20.99 8.83
CA THR A 59 3.95 21.82 8.03
C THR A 59 3.34 22.16 6.67
N VAL A 60 2.68 21.19 6.02
CA VAL A 60 1.96 21.41 4.76
C VAL A 60 0.70 22.24 4.96
N LEU A 61 0.01 22.13 6.09
CA LEU A 61 -1.16 22.95 6.38
C LEU A 61 -0.77 24.43 6.61
N GLY A 62 0.36 24.69 7.26
CA GLY A 62 0.83 26.04 7.58
C GLY A 62 1.21 26.91 6.38
N ILE A 63 1.49 26.30 5.22
CA ILE A 63 1.86 27.00 3.97
C ILE A 63 0.66 27.30 3.05
N ILE A 64 -0.51 26.73 3.36
CA ILE A 64 -1.72 26.77 2.53
C ILE A 64 -2.55 28.02 2.86
N ASP A 65 -2.95 28.75 1.83
CA ASP A 65 -3.86 29.89 1.97
C ASP A 65 -5.31 29.39 2.12
N ASN A 66 -6.22 30.18 2.70
CA ASN A 66 -7.60 29.77 2.97
C ASN A 66 -8.33 29.17 1.72
N LYS A 67 -8.29 29.84 0.56
CA LYS A 67 -8.88 29.31 -0.70
C LYS A 67 -8.17 28.08 -1.28
N GLN A 68 -6.95 27.81 -0.84
CA GLN A 68 -6.18 26.63 -1.27
C GLN A 68 -6.49 25.41 -0.40
N LEU A 69 -7.10 25.62 0.78
CA LEU A 69 -7.48 24.54 1.68
C LEU A 69 -8.51 23.60 1.04
N ASP A 70 -9.50 24.15 0.36
CA ASP A 70 -10.54 23.35 -0.31
C ASP A 70 -9.94 22.43 -1.39
N ILE A 71 -8.95 22.92 -2.13
CA ILE A 71 -8.23 22.14 -3.14
C ILE A 71 -7.41 21.04 -2.46
N PHE A 72 -6.77 21.35 -1.33
CA PHE A 72 -5.99 20.37 -0.58
C PHE A 72 -6.86 19.24 -0.02
N ILE A 73 -8.02 19.59 0.57
CA ILE A 73 -9.01 18.62 1.04
C ILE A 73 -9.48 17.76 -0.13
N TYR A 74 -9.81 18.37 -1.27
CA TYR A 74 -10.19 17.65 -2.49
C TYR A 74 -9.12 16.64 -2.93
N ILE A 75 -7.83 17.01 -2.90
CA ILE A 75 -6.72 16.09 -3.22
C ILE A 75 -6.70 14.93 -2.23
N ALA A 76 -6.80 15.20 -0.93
CA ALA A 76 -6.75 14.17 0.11
C ALA A 76 -7.92 13.17 -0.01
N GLU A 77 -9.13 13.66 -0.27
CA GLU A 77 -10.33 12.83 -0.44
C GLU A 77 -10.29 11.97 -1.71
N ASN A 78 -9.74 12.50 -2.80
CA ASN A 78 -9.67 11.82 -4.10
C ASN A 78 -8.36 11.02 -4.30
N THR A 79 -7.53 10.90 -3.25
CA THR A 79 -6.34 10.06 -3.31
C THR A 79 -6.73 8.59 -3.20
N ASN A 80 -6.30 7.80 -4.18
CA ASN A 80 -6.60 6.38 -4.20
C ASN A 80 -5.86 5.66 -3.06
N GLN A 81 -6.63 5.00 -2.21
CA GLN A 81 -6.12 4.27 -1.05
C GLN A 81 -5.08 3.19 -1.36
N SER A 82 -5.10 2.58 -2.54
CA SER A 82 -4.29 1.40 -2.86
C SER A 82 -2.86 1.78 -3.24
N ASN A 83 -2.71 2.83 -4.04
CA ASN A 83 -1.45 3.24 -4.66
C ASN A 83 -1.03 4.68 -4.29
N ASN A 84 -1.78 5.36 -3.41
CA ASN A 84 -1.54 6.75 -3.02
C ASN A 84 -1.47 7.72 -4.20
N LEU A 85 -2.16 7.41 -5.31
CA LEU A 85 -2.22 8.28 -6.48
C LEU A 85 -3.44 9.19 -6.41
N PHE A 86 -3.20 10.48 -6.65
CA PHE A 86 -4.24 11.45 -6.95
C PHE A 86 -4.29 11.68 -8.46
N ILE A 87 -5.47 11.52 -9.05
CA ILE A 87 -5.71 11.73 -10.48
C ILE A 87 -6.67 12.90 -10.62
N GLY A 88 -6.20 14.00 -11.20
CA GLY A 88 -6.97 15.22 -11.36
C GLY A 88 -6.27 16.21 -12.28
N THR A 89 -6.95 16.62 -13.35
CA THR A 89 -6.49 17.73 -14.20
C THR A 89 -6.89 19.05 -13.58
N TYR A 90 -6.18 20.14 -13.90
CA TYR A 90 -6.52 21.46 -13.36
C TYR A 90 -7.93 21.91 -13.72
N LYS A 91 -8.41 21.53 -14.92
CA LYS A 91 -9.79 21.79 -15.36
C LYS A 91 -10.82 21.06 -14.50
N GLN A 92 -10.55 19.79 -14.18
CA GLN A 92 -11.46 19.00 -13.34
C GLN A 92 -11.53 19.57 -11.93
N ILE A 93 -10.37 19.82 -11.31
CA ILE A 93 -10.27 20.40 -9.96
C ILE A 93 -10.95 21.77 -9.92
N ALA A 94 -10.73 22.62 -10.94
CA ALA A 94 -11.36 23.93 -11.03
C ALA A 94 -12.89 23.85 -11.08
N LYS A 95 -13.43 22.86 -11.80
CA LYS A 95 -14.89 22.65 -11.91
C LYS A 95 -15.49 22.14 -10.59
N ASP A 96 -14.82 21.21 -9.93
CA ASP A 96 -15.36 20.55 -8.74
C ASP A 96 -15.26 21.43 -7.49
N VAL A 97 -14.16 22.18 -7.35
CA VAL A 97 -13.91 23.06 -6.19
C VAL A 97 -14.36 24.50 -6.44
N GLY A 98 -14.58 24.91 -7.69
CA GLY A 98 -15.02 26.27 -8.03
C GLY A 98 -13.90 27.33 -7.95
N VAL A 99 -12.66 26.93 -8.20
CA VAL A 99 -11.48 27.80 -8.11
C VAL A 99 -10.79 27.98 -9.47
N SER A 100 -10.05 29.07 -9.62
CA SER A 100 -9.32 29.35 -10.86
C SER A 100 -8.07 28.46 -11.00
N GLU A 101 -7.76 28.05 -12.24
CA GLU A 101 -6.57 27.26 -12.56
C GLU A 101 -5.25 27.85 -12.04
N PRO A 102 -5.02 29.19 -12.05
CA PRO A 102 -3.80 29.77 -11.48
C PRO A 102 -3.65 29.51 -9.98
N THR A 103 -4.76 29.44 -9.24
CA THR A 103 -4.74 29.17 -7.80
C THR A 103 -4.33 27.73 -7.54
N ILE A 104 -4.86 26.79 -8.34
CA ILE A 104 -4.48 25.38 -8.32
C ILE A 104 -2.99 25.24 -8.66
N ALA A 105 -2.52 25.89 -9.73
CA ALA A 105 -1.12 25.82 -10.14
C ALA A 105 -0.15 26.35 -9.05
N LYS A 106 -0.52 27.42 -8.34
CA LYS A 106 0.27 27.93 -7.20
C LYS A 106 0.32 26.93 -6.06
N LEU A 107 -0.82 26.33 -5.69
CA LEU A 107 -0.87 25.32 -4.64
C LEU A 107 -0.06 24.07 -5.01
N MET A 108 -0.23 23.54 -6.22
CA MET A 108 0.47 22.34 -6.66
C MET A 108 2.00 22.53 -6.63
N LYS A 109 2.50 23.73 -6.93
CA LYS A 109 3.91 24.08 -6.75
C LYS A 109 4.33 24.07 -5.27
N LYS A 110 3.55 24.69 -4.38
CA LYS A 110 3.81 24.68 -2.93
C LYS A 110 3.85 23.25 -2.37
N LEU A 111 2.89 22.41 -2.75
CA LEU A 111 2.81 21.02 -2.30
C LEU A 111 4.00 20.18 -2.81
N GLN A 112 4.49 20.43 -4.02
CA GLN A 112 5.70 19.79 -4.55
C GLN A 112 6.96 20.23 -3.81
N GLN A 113 7.10 21.53 -3.53
CA GLN A 113 8.25 22.07 -2.80
C GLN A 113 8.36 21.53 -1.37
N ASN A 114 7.22 21.25 -0.73
CA ASN A 114 7.16 20.71 0.63
C ASN A 114 7.05 19.18 0.66
N ASN A 115 7.38 18.51 -0.46
CA ASN A 115 7.43 17.06 -0.56
C ASN A 115 6.10 16.36 -0.17
N PHE A 116 4.95 17.03 -0.39
CA PHE A 116 3.63 16.45 -0.16
C PHE A 116 3.18 15.60 -1.35
N ILE A 117 3.40 16.11 -2.56
CA ILE A 117 3.10 15.39 -3.81
C ILE A 117 4.30 15.38 -4.74
N LYS A 118 4.45 14.28 -5.49
CA LYS A 118 5.37 14.16 -6.61
C LYS A 118 4.56 14.02 -7.91
N LYS A 119 4.92 14.76 -8.94
CA LYS A 119 4.25 14.65 -10.25
C LYS A 119 4.81 13.43 -11.00
N LYS A 120 3.95 12.47 -11.33
CA LYS A 120 4.32 11.31 -12.16
C LYS A 120 4.14 11.63 -13.64
N ILE A 121 2.93 12.04 -14.02
CA ILE A 121 2.59 12.52 -15.37
C ILE A 121 1.61 13.70 -15.24
N ASN A 122 1.28 14.37 -16.35
CA ASN A 122 0.28 15.43 -16.33
C ASN A 122 -1.06 14.89 -15.81
N GLY A 123 -1.59 15.49 -14.74
CA GLY A 123 -2.84 15.08 -14.12
C GLY A 123 -2.75 13.88 -13.18
N VAL A 124 -1.56 13.29 -12.96
CA VAL A 124 -1.37 12.19 -12.00
C VAL A 124 -0.22 12.50 -11.06
N TYR A 125 -0.53 12.48 -9.78
CA TYR A 125 0.36 12.87 -8.69
C TYR A 125 0.40 11.74 -7.65
N ILE A 126 1.58 11.52 -7.08
CA ILE A 126 1.78 10.57 -5.98
C ILE A 126 1.80 11.37 -4.68
N VAL A 127 0.96 11.00 -3.72
CA VAL A 127 0.95 11.60 -2.37
C VAL A 127 1.94 10.87 -1.48
N ASN A 128 2.74 11.64 -0.74
CA ASN A 128 3.79 11.12 0.13
C ASN A 128 3.21 10.20 1.23
N PRO A 129 3.60 8.90 1.29
CA PRO A 129 3.12 7.95 2.28
C PRO A 129 3.53 8.28 3.72
N ASN A 130 4.60 9.08 3.90
CA ASN A 130 5.01 9.58 5.22
C ASN A 130 4.10 10.68 5.74
N ILE A 131 3.20 11.24 4.91
CA ILE A 131 2.24 12.25 5.35
C ILE A 131 0.86 11.61 5.47
N MET A 132 0.42 10.89 4.44
CA MET A 132 -0.90 10.25 4.43
C MET A 132 -0.89 8.92 3.70
N MET A 133 -1.52 7.90 4.29
CA MET A 133 -1.64 6.56 3.71
C MET A 133 -2.79 5.79 4.33
N LYS A 134 -3.46 4.93 3.56
CA LYS A 134 -4.37 3.91 4.11
C LYS A 134 -3.72 2.52 4.13
N GLY A 135 -3.33 2.03 5.31
CA GLY A 135 -2.79 0.68 5.45
C GLY A 135 -1.82 0.42 6.61
N ASN A 136 -1.07 -0.68 6.49
CA ASN A 136 -0.06 -1.14 7.45
C ASN A 136 1.34 -0.62 7.10
N ASP A 137 2.32 -0.89 7.97
CA ASP A 137 3.70 -0.42 7.75
C ASP A 137 4.37 -1.09 6.54
N THR A 138 4.08 -2.36 6.25
CA THR A 138 4.58 -3.03 5.05
C THR A 138 4.18 -2.29 3.77
N LYS A 139 2.91 -1.88 3.68
CA LYS A 139 2.42 -1.08 2.55
C LYS A 139 3.07 0.29 2.51
N ARG A 140 3.35 0.89 3.68
CA ARG A 140 4.10 2.15 3.75
C ARG A 140 5.47 2.04 3.09
N GLN A 141 6.23 1.01 3.46
CA GLN A 141 7.57 0.80 2.91
C GLN A 141 7.54 0.60 1.39
N ILE A 142 6.57 -0.18 0.90
CA ILE A 142 6.36 -0.39 -0.54
C ILE A 142 6.03 0.93 -1.26
N LEU A 143 5.08 1.70 -0.72
CA LEU A 143 4.70 2.98 -1.31
C LEU A 143 5.82 4.01 -1.25
N LEU A 144 6.63 4.00 -0.18
CA LEU A 144 7.77 4.89 -0.01
C LEU A 144 8.84 4.59 -1.07
N SER A 145 9.13 3.31 -1.33
CA SER A 145 10.02 2.90 -2.43
C SER A 145 9.56 3.48 -3.77
N TYR A 146 8.27 3.39 -4.10
CA TYR A 146 7.72 3.95 -5.34
C TYR A 146 7.73 5.49 -5.39
N TYR A 147 7.71 6.15 -4.24
CA TYR A 147 7.73 7.61 -4.14
C TYR A 147 9.15 8.17 -4.31
N GLU A 148 10.14 7.50 -3.73
CA GLU A 148 11.57 7.86 -3.81
C GLU A 148 12.18 7.56 -5.18
N GLU A 149 11.62 6.60 -5.94
CA GLU A 149 12.03 6.35 -7.31
C GLU A 149 11.89 7.62 -8.19
N ASP A 150 13.03 8.17 -8.63
CA ASP A 150 13.10 9.35 -9.52
C ASP A 150 12.97 9.02 -11.00
N LYS A 151 13.11 7.74 -11.35
CA LYS A 151 12.99 7.29 -12.75
C LYS A 151 11.51 7.11 -13.09
N PRO A 152 11.01 7.70 -14.19
CA PRO A 152 9.69 7.34 -14.69
C PRO A 152 9.72 5.84 -15.00
N LEU A 153 8.85 5.06 -14.37
CA LEU A 153 8.64 3.63 -14.60
C LEU A 153 8.12 3.38 -16.03
N ASN A 154 8.97 3.64 -17.02
CA ASN A 154 8.88 3.14 -18.38
C ASN A 154 9.98 2.09 -18.57
N SER A 155 10.06 1.09 -17.69
CA SER A 155 10.69 -0.17 -18.07
C SER A 155 10.21 -1.30 -17.17
N ILE A 156 9.89 -2.42 -17.81
CA ILE A 156 9.52 -3.72 -17.23
C ILE A 156 10.71 -4.35 -16.44
N GLU A 157 11.79 -3.61 -16.22
CA GLU A 157 13.09 -4.07 -15.72
C GLU A 157 13.11 -4.35 -14.22
N VAL A 158 12.25 -3.69 -13.43
CA VAL A 158 12.27 -3.83 -11.96
C VAL A 158 11.81 -5.23 -11.50
N LEU A 159 11.05 -5.97 -12.32
CA LEU A 159 10.69 -7.36 -12.04
C LEU A 159 11.77 -8.38 -12.47
N ARG A 160 12.79 -7.96 -13.23
CA ARG A 160 13.83 -8.85 -13.78
C ARG A 160 15.17 -8.75 -13.05
N GLY A 161 15.42 -7.68 -12.31
CA GLY A 161 16.70 -7.41 -11.64
C GLY A 161 17.13 -8.36 -10.50
N LYS A 162 16.38 -9.44 -10.22
CA LYS A 162 16.75 -10.48 -9.24
C LYS A 162 16.66 -11.91 -9.79
N GLN A 163 16.62 -12.10 -11.10
CA GLN A 163 16.89 -13.41 -11.67
C GLN A 163 18.32 -13.40 -12.19
N ASN A 164 19.24 -14.02 -11.45
CA ASN A 164 20.53 -14.40 -12.03
C ASN A 164 20.23 -15.22 -13.28
N ALA A 165 20.80 -14.83 -14.42
CA ALA A 165 20.65 -15.59 -15.65
C ALA A 165 21.03 -17.05 -15.38
N LEU A 166 20.18 -17.99 -15.81
CA LEU A 166 20.50 -19.40 -15.75
C LEU A 166 21.81 -19.63 -16.53
N PRO A 167 22.77 -20.38 -15.99
CA PRO A 167 24.02 -20.63 -16.70
C PRO A 167 23.73 -21.32 -18.03
N GLU A 168 24.20 -20.73 -19.12
CA GLU A 168 24.14 -21.34 -20.45
C GLU A 168 24.89 -22.67 -20.41
N LYS A 169 24.18 -23.77 -20.64
CA LYS A 169 24.82 -25.05 -20.92
C LYS A 169 25.30 -24.99 -22.37
N GLU A 170 26.62 -24.93 -22.55
CA GLU A 170 27.25 -25.16 -23.85
C GLU A 170 26.83 -26.55 -24.36
N HIS A 171 25.97 -26.58 -25.37
CA HIS A 171 25.71 -27.80 -26.13
C HIS A 171 26.87 -27.97 -27.12
N SER A 172 27.78 -28.89 -26.80
CA SER A 172 28.82 -29.37 -27.70
C SER A 172 28.19 -30.00 -28.95
N THR A 173 28.25 -29.29 -30.07
CA THR A 173 27.88 -29.84 -31.39
C THR A 173 28.97 -30.82 -31.83
N THR A 174 28.89 -32.08 -31.42
CA THR A 174 29.63 -33.17 -32.08
C THR A 174 28.86 -33.59 -33.32
N SER A 175 29.15 -32.95 -34.45
CA SER A 175 28.75 -33.45 -35.77
C SER A 175 29.48 -34.75 -36.04
N GLN A 176 28.80 -35.89 -35.88
CA GLN A 176 29.30 -37.18 -36.35
C GLN A 176 29.23 -37.18 -37.89
N LEU A 177 30.39 -37.04 -38.54
CA LEU A 177 30.58 -37.46 -39.93
C LEU A 177 30.37 -38.97 -39.98
N LEU A 178 29.28 -39.41 -40.62
CA LEU A 178 29.17 -40.76 -41.17
C LEU A 178 29.80 -40.74 -42.57
N GLU A 179 31.05 -41.18 -42.65
CA GLU A 179 31.70 -41.56 -43.91
C GLU A 179 30.94 -42.75 -44.51
N ILE A 180 30.30 -42.51 -45.65
CA ILE A 180 29.93 -43.57 -46.58
C ILE A 180 31.19 -43.86 -47.40
N LYS A 181 31.77 -45.05 -47.24
CA LYS A 181 32.70 -45.63 -48.21
C LYS A 181 32.07 -46.85 -48.85
N GLU A 182 32.23 -46.90 -50.17
CA GLU A 182 31.94 -48.01 -51.08
C GLU A 182 32.61 -49.33 -50.66
#